data_AF-A0A2G9UL92-F1
#
_entry.id   AF-A0A2G9UL92-F1
#
_cell.length_a   1.000
_cell.length_b   1.000
_cell.length_c   1.000
_cell.angle_alpha   90.00
_cell.angle_beta   90.00
_cell.angle_gamma   90.00
#
_symmetry.space_group_name_H-M   'P 1'
#
loop_
_entity.id
_entity.type
_entity.pdbx_description
1 polymer ?
#
loop_
_entity_poly.entity_id
_entity_poly.type
_entity_poly.pdbx_seq_one_letter_code
_entity_poly.pdbx_strand_id
1 'polypeptide(L)'
;MFVCQCFYPPRQVCLCADESAFNRYVMLLEDDALVVPEFARMMTSLMIQLDRRPYIDYVKLYHPNQLRKIPSIPMAIALSLYICYLFQVIIFRRVFVLWLLATSALMYTILRSYTSQFLADVRYAVTKSVYMSVTESCCTPAVVFRARKIPEIVSKLSAVSNERAFIGHAKDHILDESEFIGRQTDTNLVVHIGAVSSVRKRLITLNEVLSARSRDH
;
A
#
# COMPACT_ATOMS: atom_id res chain seq x y z
N MET A 1 -5.42 17.35 17.24
CA MET A 1 -4.78 18.39 16.40
C MET A 1 -3.53 17.73 15.84
N PHE A 2 -3.39 17.55 14.52
CA PHE A 2 -2.20 16.91 13.96
C PHE A 2 -1.02 17.85 14.08
N VAL A 3 0.00 17.49 14.85
CA VAL A 3 1.25 18.23 14.95
C VAL A 3 2.27 17.53 14.07
N CYS A 4 2.77 18.25 13.07
CA CYS A 4 3.84 17.80 12.21
C CYS A 4 5.14 18.46 12.65
N GLN A 5 6.10 17.66 13.11
CA GLN A 5 7.44 18.12 13.42
C GLN A 5 8.40 17.65 12.33
N CYS A 6 8.89 18.59 11.53
CA CYS A 6 9.82 18.32 10.44
C CYS A 6 11.26 18.65 10.88
N PHE A 7 12.18 17.71 10.69
CA PHE A 7 13.61 17.91 10.94
C PHE A 7 14.36 18.18 9.62
N TYR A 8 15.28 19.15 9.64
CA TYR A 8 16.19 19.57 8.56
C TYR A 8 17.64 19.56 9.11
N PRO A 9 18.73 19.28 8.37
CA PRO A 9 19.00 18.53 7.11
C PRO A 9 19.89 17.26 7.35
N PRO A 10 20.21 16.38 6.36
CA PRO A 10 20.24 16.58 4.90
C PRO A 10 19.05 16.01 4.09
N ARG A 11 18.04 15.40 4.73
CA ARG A 11 16.75 15.05 4.10
C ARG A 11 15.60 15.41 5.03
N GLN A 12 14.51 15.94 4.48
CA GLN A 12 13.32 16.32 5.26
C GLN A 12 12.58 15.06 5.71
N VAL A 13 12.48 14.86 7.01
CA VAL A 13 11.61 13.84 7.60
C VAL A 13 10.58 14.58 8.44
N CYS A 14 9.30 14.44 8.06
CA CYS A 14 8.19 15.01 8.82
C CYS A 14 7.50 13.91 9.63
N LEU A 15 7.59 14.01 10.96
CA LEU A 15 6.76 13.22 11.88
C LEU A 15 5.41 13.94 12.05
N CYS A 16 4.33 13.36 11.54
CA CYS A 16 2.98 13.87 11.78
C CYS A 16 2.21 12.90 12.68
N ALA A 17 1.76 13.37 13.85
CA ALA A 17 0.89 12.61 14.74
C ALA A 17 -0.05 13.54 15.54
N ASP A 18 -1.15 12.98 16.04
CA ASP A 18 -1.99 13.61 17.07
C ASP A 18 -1.29 13.46 18.43
N GLU A 19 -1.42 14.43 19.36
CA GLU A 19 -0.71 14.44 20.66
C GLU A 19 -0.88 13.14 21.47
N SER A 20 -2.02 12.47 21.34
CA SER A 20 -2.29 11.16 21.99
C SER A 20 -1.66 9.95 21.25
N ALA A 21 -1.32 10.13 19.97
CA ALA A 21 -0.72 9.12 19.10
C ALA A 21 0.81 9.18 19.08
N PHE A 22 1.41 10.31 19.47
CA PHE A 22 2.87 10.50 19.56
C PHE A 22 3.60 9.41 20.33
N ASN A 23 2.95 8.81 21.34
CA ASN A 23 3.57 7.74 22.14
C ASN A 23 3.45 6.33 21.52
N ARG A 24 2.58 6.11 20.53
CA ARG A 24 2.25 4.76 20.06
C ARG A 24 2.77 4.45 18.67
N TYR A 25 2.72 5.43 17.76
CA TYR A 25 3.12 5.26 16.36
C TYR A 25 3.89 6.47 15.86
N VAL A 26 4.86 6.21 14.98
CA VAL A 26 5.61 7.24 14.26
C VAL A 26 5.42 7.00 12.78
N MET A 27 5.01 8.04 12.07
CA MET A 27 4.95 8.01 10.62
C MET A 27 6.21 8.62 10.05
N LEU A 28 6.84 7.90 9.13
CA LEU A 28 7.90 8.37 8.28
C LEU A 28 7.32 8.62 6.90
N LEU A 29 7.40 9.87 6.45
CA LEU A 29 6.94 10.32 5.14
C LEU A 29 8.15 10.90 4.39
N GLU A 30 8.39 10.40 3.19
CA GLU A 30 9.40 10.93 2.26
C GLU A 30 8.92 12.25 1.66
N ASP A 31 9.85 13.06 1.18
CA ASP A 31 9.61 14.41 0.66
C ASP A 31 8.85 14.44 -0.68
N ASP A 32 8.77 13.30 -1.36
CA ASP A 32 8.06 13.12 -2.61
C ASP A 32 6.74 12.35 -2.47
N ALA A 33 6.17 12.33 -1.27
CA ALA A 33 4.86 11.75 -0.97
C ALA A 33 3.78 12.82 -0.73
N LEU A 34 2.60 12.61 -1.30
CA LEU A 34 1.41 13.41 -1.01
C LEU A 34 0.30 12.56 -0.40
N VAL A 35 -0.32 13.04 0.66
CA VAL A 35 -1.45 12.36 1.31
C VAL A 35 -2.72 12.44 0.47
N VAL A 36 -3.53 11.38 0.47
CA VAL A 36 -4.86 11.39 -0.18
C VAL A 36 -5.89 12.18 0.64
N PRO A 37 -6.99 12.70 0.04
CA PRO A 37 -7.98 13.49 0.77
C PRO A 37 -8.58 12.80 2.01
N GLU A 38 -8.82 11.49 1.95
CA GLU A 38 -9.35 10.71 3.08
C GLU A 38 -8.28 10.17 4.03
N PHE A 39 -7.04 10.66 3.95
CA PHE A 39 -5.89 10.16 4.70
C PHE A 39 -6.16 10.05 6.20
N ALA A 40 -6.72 11.10 6.83
CA ALA A 40 -6.98 11.09 8.27
C ALA A 40 -7.91 9.93 8.68
N ARG A 41 -9.01 9.72 7.94
CA ARG A 41 -9.96 8.63 8.21
C ARG A 41 -9.32 7.26 8.01
N MET A 42 -8.56 7.10 6.93
CA MET A 42 -7.82 5.88 6.63
C MET A 42 -6.82 5.55 7.73
N MET A 43 -6.10 6.58 8.21
CA MET A 43 -5.10 6.44 9.25
C MET A 43 -5.74 6.05 10.59
N THR A 44 -6.89 6.63 10.97
CA THR A 44 -7.64 6.20 12.15
C THR A 44 -8.04 4.72 12.07
N SER A 45 -8.56 4.29 10.91
CA SER A 45 -8.92 2.87 10.69
C SER A 45 -7.71 1.94 10.79
N LEU A 46 -6.56 2.39 10.29
CA LEU A 46 -5.30 1.64 10.36
C LEU A 46 -4.78 1.54 11.80
N MET A 47 -4.77 2.65 12.55
CA MET A 47 -4.34 2.66 13.95
C MET A 47 -5.17 1.72 14.82
N ILE A 48 -6.50 1.70 14.66
CA ILE A 48 -7.39 0.78 15.37
C ILE A 48 -7.01 -0.68 15.11
N GLN A 49 -6.65 -1.03 13.88
CA GLN A 49 -6.23 -2.39 13.55
C GLN A 49 -4.84 -2.73 14.07
N LEU A 50 -3.92 -1.76 14.07
CA LEU A 50 -2.58 -1.94 14.65
C LEU A 50 -2.63 -2.11 16.16
N ASP A 51 -3.57 -1.45 16.84
CA ASP A 51 -3.82 -1.65 18.27
C ASP A 51 -4.30 -3.07 18.56
N ARG A 52 -5.16 -3.63 17.69
CA ARG A 52 -5.64 -5.02 17.80
C ARG A 52 -4.59 -6.07 17.41
N ARG A 53 -3.55 -5.68 16.69
CA ARG A 53 -2.50 -6.57 16.15
C ARG A 53 -1.13 -6.12 16.64
N PRO A 54 -0.81 -6.34 17.94
CA PRO A 54 0.40 -5.82 18.55
C PRO A 54 1.69 -6.39 17.96
N TYR A 55 1.62 -7.57 17.31
CA TYR A 55 2.74 -8.23 16.67
C TYR A 55 3.20 -7.55 15.37
N ILE A 56 2.45 -6.56 14.84
CA ILE A 56 2.88 -5.80 13.65
C ILE A 56 3.77 -4.64 14.10
N ASP A 57 4.96 -4.58 13.50
CA ASP A 57 6.01 -3.61 13.86
C ASP A 57 5.99 -2.37 12.95
N TYR A 58 5.67 -2.56 11.66
CA TYR A 58 5.55 -1.47 10.70
C TYR A 58 4.52 -1.74 9.61
N VAL A 59 4.00 -0.66 8.99
CA VAL A 59 3.06 -0.71 7.88
C VAL A 59 3.50 0.20 6.75
N LYS A 60 3.71 -0.36 5.55
CA LYS A 60 3.92 0.39 4.31
C LYS A 60 2.58 0.99 3.86
N LEU A 61 2.54 2.31 3.63
CA LEU A 61 1.31 3.05 3.28
C LEU A 61 1.10 3.23 1.77
N TYR A 62 2.12 2.90 0.99
CA TYR A 62 2.08 2.95 -0.47
C TYR A 62 2.76 1.73 -1.07
N HIS A 63 2.17 1.23 -2.15
CA HIS A 63 2.78 0.22 -3.00
C HIS A 63 2.45 0.51 -4.46
N PRO A 64 3.41 0.35 -5.40
CA PRO A 64 3.14 0.55 -6.81
C PRO A 64 2.01 -0.35 -7.29
N ASN A 65 1.07 0.31 -7.93
CA ASN A 65 -0.16 -0.27 -8.44
C ASN A 65 0.05 -1.49 -9.35
N GLN A 66 1.11 -1.47 -10.16
CA GLN A 66 1.46 -2.56 -11.10
C GLN A 66 2.01 -3.81 -10.41
N LEU A 67 2.60 -3.66 -9.22
CA LEU A 67 3.23 -4.77 -8.51
C LEU A 67 2.28 -5.41 -7.49
N ARG A 68 1.18 -4.72 -7.16
CA ARG A 68 0.27 -5.12 -6.09
C ARG A 68 -0.44 -6.44 -6.37
N LYS A 69 -0.16 -7.47 -5.57
CA LYS A 69 -0.92 -8.73 -5.56
C LYS A 69 -2.00 -8.64 -4.48
N ILE A 70 -3.14 -8.04 -4.80
CA ILE A 70 -4.18 -7.78 -3.81
C ILE A 70 -4.83 -9.10 -3.34
N PRO A 71 -5.10 -9.26 -2.03
CA PRO A 71 -5.83 -10.40 -1.47
C PRO A 71 -7.34 -10.41 -1.81
N SER A 72 -7.80 -9.62 -2.78
CA SER A 72 -9.18 -9.62 -3.28
C SER A 72 -9.47 -10.78 -4.23
N ILE A 73 -8.60 -11.80 -4.26
CA ILE A 73 -8.78 -13.07 -4.97
C ILE A 73 -10.20 -13.64 -4.82
N PRO A 74 -10.79 -13.79 -3.60
CA PRO A 74 -12.16 -14.32 -3.49
C PRO A 74 -13.21 -13.41 -4.12
N MET A 75 -13.03 -12.08 -4.04
CA MET A 75 -13.95 -11.12 -4.65
C MET A 75 -13.83 -11.12 -6.18
N ALA A 76 -12.61 -11.25 -6.71
CA ALA A 76 -12.35 -11.39 -8.13
C ALA A 76 -12.95 -12.69 -8.70
N ILE A 77 -12.81 -13.80 -7.96
CA ILE A 77 -13.42 -15.09 -8.32
C ILE A 77 -14.95 -15.01 -8.28
N ALA A 78 -15.53 -14.42 -7.24
CA ALA A 78 -16.97 -14.26 -7.14
C ALA A 78 -17.53 -13.39 -8.29
N LEU A 79 -16.86 -12.28 -8.59
CA LEU A 79 -17.24 -11.39 -9.68
C LEU A 79 -17.08 -12.06 -11.05
N SER A 80 -16.00 -12.82 -11.28
CA SER A 80 -15.80 -13.53 -12.54
C SER A 80 -16.86 -14.61 -12.75
N LEU A 81 -17.19 -15.39 -11.71
CA LEU A 81 -18.27 -16.38 -11.76
C LEU A 81 -19.62 -15.73 -12.03
N TYR A 82 -19.92 -14.61 -11.37
CA TYR A 82 -21.18 -13.89 -11.54
C TYR A 82 -21.35 -13.34 -12.97
N ILE A 83 -20.34 -12.67 -13.50
CA ILE A 83 -20.37 -12.12 -14.86
C ILE A 83 -20.51 -13.23 -15.89
N CYS A 84 -19.72 -14.31 -15.76
CA CYS A 84 -19.79 -15.44 -16.68
C CYS A 84 -21.13 -16.19 -16.59
N TYR A 85 -21.73 -16.29 -15.40
CA TYR A 85 -23.06 -16.86 -15.21
C TYR A 85 -24.14 -16.02 -15.94
N LEU A 86 -24.16 -14.70 -15.72
CA LEU A 86 -25.10 -13.81 -16.39
C LEU A 86 -24.95 -13.87 -17.92
N PHE A 87 -23.72 -13.86 -18.41
CA PHE A 87 -23.44 -13.97 -19.85
C PHE A 87 -24.03 -15.25 -20.44
N GLN A 88 -23.87 -16.38 -19.76
CA GLN A 88 -24.43 -17.66 -20.22
C GLN A 88 -25.96 -17.72 -20.17
N VAL A 89 -26.57 -17.18 -19.11
CA VAL A 89 -28.02 -17.10 -18.99
C VAL A 89 -28.62 -16.22 -20.10
N ILE A 90 -27.99 -15.08 -20.40
CA ILE A 90 -28.49 -14.12 -21.40
C ILE A 90 -28.30 -14.66 -22.82
N ILE A 91 -27.11 -15.17 -23.16
CA ILE A 91 -26.77 -15.57 -24.54
C ILE A 91 -27.23 -16.98 -24.86
N PHE A 92 -26.90 -17.95 -24.01
CA PHE A 92 -27.13 -19.36 -24.31
C PHE A 92 -28.45 -19.88 -23.74
N ARG A 93 -29.12 -19.11 -22.85
CA ARG A 93 -30.33 -19.49 -22.10
C ARG A 93 -30.22 -20.83 -21.36
N ARG A 94 -29.00 -21.36 -21.25
CA ARG A 94 -28.66 -22.66 -20.69
C ARG A 94 -27.24 -22.57 -20.16
N VAL A 95 -27.07 -22.96 -18.90
CA VAL A 95 -25.77 -22.88 -18.22
C VAL A 95 -25.08 -24.22 -18.36
N PHE A 96 -23.92 -24.23 -19.02
CA PHE A 96 -23.08 -25.42 -19.10
C PHE A 96 -21.91 -25.26 -18.14
N VAL A 97 -21.87 -26.09 -17.10
CA VAL A 97 -20.94 -25.93 -15.97
C VAL A 97 -19.48 -25.89 -16.40
N LEU A 98 -19.06 -26.74 -17.36
CA LEU A 98 -17.68 -26.73 -17.86
C LEU A 98 -17.35 -25.44 -18.61
N TRP A 99 -18.29 -24.89 -19.40
CA TRP A 99 -18.12 -23.61 -20.08
C TRP A 99 -18.08 -22.46 -19.07
N LEU A 100 -18.86 -22.54 -17.99
CA LEU A 100 -18.85 -21.56 -16.90
C LEU A 100 -17.49 -21.53 -16.20
N LEU A 101 -16.94 -22.70 -15.90
CA LEU A 101 -15.61 -22.82 -15.30
C LEU A 101 -14.50 -22.31 -16.24
N ALA A 102 -14.55 -22.68 -17.52
CA ALA A 102 -13.56 -22.23 -18.50
C ALA A 102 -13.59 -20.70 -18.72
N THR A 103 -14.78 -20.12 -18.89
CA THR A 103 -14.94 -18.67 -19.09
C THR A 103 -14.64 -17.87 -17.84
N SER A 104 -15.00 -18.37 -16.64
CA SER A 104 -14.66 -17.71 -15.37
C SER A 104 -13.18 -17.77 -15.04
N ALA A 105 -12.47 -18.85 -15.41
CA ALA A 105 -11.01 -18.93 -15.30
C ALA A 105 -10.33 -17.91 -16.22
N LEU A 106 -10.78 -17.79 -17.47
CA LEU A 106 -10.26 -16.78 -18.40
C LEU A 106 -10.58 -15.35 -17.93
N MET A 107 -11.78 -15.08 -17.43
CA MET A 107 -12.12 -13.77 -16.88
C MET A 107 -11.31 -13.46 -15.62
N TYR A 108 -11.07 -14.44 -14.76
CA TYR A 108 -10.24 -14.25 -13.57
C TYR A 108 -8.80 -13.85 -13.92
N THR A 109 -8.18 -14.44 -14.96
CA THR A 109 -6.82 -14.04 -15.36
C THR A 109 -6.78 -12.61 -15.90
N ILE A 110 -7.82 -12.18 -16.61
CA ILE A 110 -7.97 -10.80 -17.08
C ILE A 110 -8.17 -9.84 -15.90
N LEU A 111 -9.14 -10.11 -15.03
CA LEU A 111 -9.43 -9.30 -13.83
C LEU A 111 -8.23 -9.20 -12.89
N ARG A 112 -7.47 -10.28 -12.74
CA ARG A 112 -6.23 -10.28 -11.94
C ARG A 112 -5.17 -9.37 -12.53
N SER A 113 -5.07 -9.31 -13.85
CA SER A 113 -4.05 -8.53 -14.55
C SER A 113 -4.39 -7.04 -14.61
N TYR A 114 -5.67 -6.68 -14.71
CA TYR A 114 -6.10 -5.30 -14.97
C TYR A 114 -6.85 -4.61 -13.82
N THR A 115 -7.45 -5.35 -12.89
CA THR A 115 -8.55 -4.81 -12.05
C THR A 115 -8.32 -4.98 -10.55
N SER A 116 -7.14 -5.44 -10.12
CA SER A 116 -6.84 -5.69 -8.70
C SER A 116 -7.12 -4.43 -7.86
N GLN A 117 -6.69 -3.25 -8.31
CA GLN A 117 -6.89 -1.97 -7.62
C GLN A 117 -8.35 -1.57 -7.47
N PHE A 118 -9.14 -1.72 -8.53
CA PHE A 118 -10.56 -1.38 -8.51
C PHE A 118 -11.30 -2.15 -7.41
N LEU A 119 -10.97 -3.43 -7.21
CA LEU A 119 -11.58 -4.22 -6.14
C LEU A 119 -11.20 -3.72 -4.74
N ALA A 120 -9.96 -3.28 -4.53
CA ALA A 120 -9.55 -2.69 -3.25
C ALA A 120 -10.26 -1.35 -2.99
N ASP A 121 -10.38 -0.52 -4.02
CA ASP A 121 -11.04 0.79 -3.95
C ASP A 121 -12.55 0.65 -3.74
N VAL A 122 -13.22 -0.25 -4.47
CA VAL A 122 -14.65 -0.57 -4.28
C VAL A 122 -14.88 -1.07 -2.86
N ARG A 123 -14.04 -1.97 -2.39
CA ARG A 123 -14.16 -2.51 -1.04
C ARG A 123 -13.98 -1.42 0.01
N TYR A 124 -12.99 -0.53 -0.12
CA TYR A 124 -12.87 0.63 0.77
C TYR A 124 -14.08 1.57 0.65
N ALA A 125 -14.62 1.78 -0.56
CA ALA A 125 -15.80 2.60 -0.78
C ALA A 125 -17.02 2.05 -0.01
N VAL A 126 -17.15 0.72 0.09
CA VAL A 126 -18.22 0.02 0.80
C VAL A 126 -17.96 -0.06 2.31
N THR A 127 -16.77 -0.51 2.73
CA THR A 127 -16.48 -0.81 4.15
C THR A 127 -15.89 0.37 4.93
N LYS A 128 -15.47 1.44 4.23
CA LYS A 128 -14.77 2.62 4.77
C LYS A 128 -13.58 2.28 5.69
N SER A 129 -12.99 1.11 5.51
CA SER A 129 -11.89 0.60 6.33
C SER A 129 -10.73 0.13 5.45
N VAL A 130 -9.53 0.54 5.82
CA VAL A 130 -8.28 0.08 5.20
C VAL A 130 -8.02 -1.33 5.69
N TYR A 131 -7.45 -2.24 4.88
CA TYR A 131 -6.98 -3.51 5.42
C TYR A 131 -5.48 -3.67 5.19
N MET A 132 -4.88 -4.52 6.02
CA MET A 132 -3.47 -4.87 5.93
C MET A 132 -3.30 -6.21 5.21
N SER A 133 -2.49 -6.23 4.17
CA SER A 133 -2.00 -7.42 3.48
C SER A 133 -0.52 -7.67 3.81
N VAL A 134 -0.02 -8.83 3.36
CA VAL A 134 1.41 -9.20 3.50
C VAL A 134 2.25 -8.18 2.75
N THR A 135 3.33 -7.70 3.35
CA THR A 135 4.29 -6.80 2.71
C THR A 135 4.91 -7.45 1.48
N GLU A 136 4.96 -6.70 0.39
CA GLU A 136 5.77 -7.05 -0.76
C GLU A 136 7.12 -6.31 -0.71
N SER A 137 8.12 -6.90 -1.34
CA SER A 137 9.46 -6.33 -1.43
C SER A 137 9.50 -5.22 -2.46
N CYS A 138 9.11 -4.01 -2.05
CA CYS A 138 9.18 -2.80 -2.86
C CYS A 138 9.47 -1.58 -1.99
N CYS A 139 10.06 -0.56 -2.60
CA CYS A 139 10.31 0.72 -1.95
C CYS A 139 9.00 1.44 -1.68
N THR A 140 8.91 2.11 -0.54
CA THR A 140 7.70 2.86 -0.17
C THR A 140 8.06 4.24 0.38
N PRO A 141 7.38 5.30 -0.09
CA PRO A 141 7.62 6.67 0.34
C PRO A 141 6.95 7.00 1.69
N ALA A 142 6.15 6.09 2.25
CA ALA A 142 5.51 6.30 3.53
C ALA A 142 5.38 5.01 4.33
N VAL A 143 5.83 5.05 5.59
CA VAL A 143 5.77 3.92 6.53
C VAL A 143 5.31 4.40 7.89
N VAL A 144 4.42 3.63 8.52
CA VAL A 144 4.06 3.81 9.93
C VAL A 144 4.78 2.76 10.74
N PHE A 145 5.57 3.20 11.71
CA PHE A 145 6.27 2.37 12.67
C PHE A 145 5.58 2.39 14.02
N ARG A 146 5.63 1.29 14.74
CA ARG A 146 5.27 1.27 16.16
C ARG A 146 6.38 1.92 16.99
N ALA A 147 6.04 2.92 17.80
CA ALA A 147 7.01 3.73 18.54
C ALA A 147 7.99 2.88 19.37
N ARG A 148 7.47 1.86 20.08
CA ARG A 148 8.29 0.96 20.92
C ARG A 148 9.38 0.18 20.17
N LYS A 149 9.22 -0.02 18.85
CA LYS A 149 10.15 -0.80 18.01
C LYS A 149 11.16 0.06 17.28
N ILE A 150 11.01 1.38 17.31
CA ILE A 150 11.90 2.30 16.62
C ILE A 150 13.36 2.15 17.06
N PRO A 151 13.71 2.06 18.36
CA PRO A 151 15.12 1.95 18.76
C PRO A 151 15.78 0.68 18.19
N GLU A 152 15.07 -0.45 18.21
CA GLU A 152 15.55 -1.72 17.62
C GLU A 152 15.71 -1.61 16.10
N ILE A 153 14.72 -1.03 15.42
CA ILE A 153 14.73 -0.84 13.96
C ILE A 153 15.88 0.09 13.55
N VAL A 154 16.03 1.22 14.21
CA VAL A 154 17.09 2.20 13.93
C VAL A 154 18.47 1.59 14.20
N SER A 155 18.64 0.88 15.32
CA SER A 155 19.90 0.20 15.64
C SER A 155 20.28 -0.83 14.56
N LYS A 156 19.31 -1.60 14.06
CA LYS A 156 19.54 -2.59 13.01
C LYS A 156 19.85 -1.95 11.67
N LEU A 157 19.11 -0.91 11.30
CA LEU A 157 19.37 -0.12 10.09
C LEU A 157 20.76 0.53 10.14
N SER A 158 21.17 1.09 11.29
CA SER A 158 22.50 1.70 11.44
C SER A 158 23.62 0.67 11.38
N ALA A 159 23.45 -0.49 12.02
CA ALA A 159 24.44 -1.56 11.98
C ALA A 159 24.66 -2.06 10.54
N VAL A 160 23.57 -2.37 9.84
CA VAL A 160 23.64 -2.86 8.45
C VAL A 160 24.14 -1.77 7.50
N SER A 161 23.74 -0.51 7.69
CA SER A 161 24.25 0.61 6.89
C SER A 161 25.76 0.82 7.07
N ASN A 162 26.29 0.57 8.27
CA ASN A 162 27.72 0.75 8.53
C ASN A 162 28.56 -0.43 8.02
N GLU A 163 28.01 -1.65 8.02
CA GLU A 163 28.73 -2.86 7.60
C GLU A 163 28.58 -3.20 6.11
N ARG A 164 27.41 -2.90 5.52
CA ARG A 164 26.97 -3.42 4.20
C ARG A 164 26.23 -2.40 3.34
N ALA A 165 26.50 -1.11 3.46
CA ALA A 165 25.96 -0.14 2.50
C ALA A 165 26.59 -0.35 1.11
N PHE A 166 25.92 -1.13 0.25
CA PHE A 166 26.25 -1.28 -1.16
C PHE A 166 25.04 -0.99 -2.05
N ILE A 167 25.30 -0.72 -3.32
CA ILE A 167 24.28 -0.32 -4.29
C ILE A 167 23.21 -1.42 -4.40
N GLY A 168 21.97 -1.08 -4.06
CA GLY A 168 20.82 -1.99 -4.09
C GLY A 168 20.31 -2.46 -2.73
N HIS A 169 21.09 -2.30 -1.65
CA HIS A 169 20.66 -2.66 -0.28
C HIS A 169 20.08 -1.44 0.44
N ALA A 170 18.87 -1.05 0.03
CA ALA A 170 18.15 0.10 0.58
C ALA A 170 17.38 -0.27 1.88
N LYS A 171 16.92 0.75 2.62
CA LYS A 171 16.07 0.65 3.83
C LYS A 171 15.06 -0.51 3.76
N ASP A 172 14.29 -0.59 2.67
CA ASP A 172 13.21 -1.56 2.54
C ASP A 172 13.72 -3.00 2.42
N HIS A 173 14.89 -3.24 1.80
CA HIS A 173 15.51 -4.57 1.77
C HIS A 173 15.95 -5.01 3.17
N ILE A 174 16.53 -4.08 3.95
CA ILE A 174 16.92 -4.37 5.34
C ILE A 174 15.69 -4.72 6.19
N LEU A 175 14.57 -4.01 5.99
CA LEU A 175 13.32 -4.29 6.70
C LEU A 175 12.68 -5.60 6.24
N ASP A 176 12.74 -5.93 4.96
CA ASP A 176 12.18 -7.17 4.42
C ASP A 176 13.00 -8.41 4.82
N GLU A 177 14.32 -8.27 5.00
CA GLU A 177 15.24 -9.32 5.49
C GLU A 177 15.28 -9.41 7.03
N SER A 178 14.66 -8.47 7.72
CA SER A 178 14.66 -8.43 9.19
C SER A 178 13.61 -9.36 9.81
N GLU A 179 13.72 -9.55 11.12
CA GLU A 179 12.73 -10.26 11.93
C GLU A 179 11.48 -9.42 12.21
N PHE A 180 11.46 -8.14 11.78
CA PHE A 180 10.34 -7.24 12.02
C PHE A 180 9.14 -7.63 11.15
N ILE A 181 7.97 -7.68 11.76
CA ILE A 181 6.75 -8.08 11.06
C ILE A 181 6.13 -6.86 10.38
N GLY A 182 6.36 -6.76 9.07
CA GLY A 182 5.78 -5.76 8.18
C GLY A 182 4.37 -6.13 7.69
N ARG A 183 3.53 -5.11 7.49
CA ARG A 183 2.31 -5.20 6.66
C ARG A 183 2.26 -4.06 5.64
N GLN A 184 1.42 -4.19 4.63
CA GLN A 184 1.14 -3.11 3.68
C GLN A 184 -0.35 -2.84 3.63
N THR A 185 -0.74 -1.60 3.37
CA THR A 185 -2.15 -1.26 3.17
C THR A 185 -2.61 -1.69 1.78
N ASP A 186 -3.85 -2.16 1.70
CA ASP A 186 -4.45 -2.62 0.44
C ASP A 186 -4.93 -1.48 -0.46
N THR A 187 -5.11 -0.28 0.10
CA THR A 187 -5.24 0.99 -0.62
C THR A 187 -4.05 1.90 -0.30
N ASN A 188 -3.70 2.76 -1.24
CA ASN A 188 -2.60 3.71 -1.07
C ASN A 188 -3.10 4.91 -0.25
N LEU A 189 -2.49 5.16 0.91
CA LEU A 189 -2.81 6.32 1.74
C LEU A 189 -2.03 7.57 1.30
N VAL A 190 -0.95 7.37 0.57
CA VAL A 190 -0.18 8.44 -0.05
C VAL A 190 0.00 8.14 -1.53
N VAL A 191 0.25 9.17 -2.32
CA VAL A 191 0.64 9.09 -3.72
C VAL A 191 2.10 9.48 -3.80
N HIS A 192 2.88 8.69 -4.54
CA HIS A 192 4.27 9.02 -4.83
C HIS A 192 4.29 10.06 -5.96
N ILE A 193 4.59 11.31 -5.60
CA ILE A 193 4.75 12.43 -6.53
C ILE A 193 6.12 12.38 -7.21
N GLY A 194 7.06 11.61 -6.68
CA GLY A 194 8.45 11.41 -7.12
C GLY A 194 8.68 11.64 -8.60
N ALA A 195 8.86 12.92 -8.92
CA ALA A 195 9.06 13.40 -10.27
C ALA A 195 10.54 13.39 -10.61
N VAL A 196 11.48 13.20 -9.68
CA VAL A 196 12.91 13.23 -9.98
C VAL A 196 13.62 12.06 -9.31
N SER A 197 14.02 11.08 -10.11
CA SER A 197 14.94 10.05 -9.65
C SER A 197 16.31 10.69 -9.42
N SER A 198 16.77 10.75 -8.17
CA SER A 198 18.11 11.22 -7.80
C SER A 198 19.23 10.41 -8.48
N VAL A 199 18.95 9.14 -8.79
CA VAL A 199 19.86 8.24 -9.52
C VAL A 199 19.90 8.55 -11.03
N ARG A 200 18.77 8.95 -11.63
CA ARG A 200 18.66 9.15 -13.09
C ARG A 200 18.66 10.61 -13.53
N LYS A 201 18.65 11.59 -12.60
CA LYS A 201 18.62 13.05 -12.87
C LYS A 201 17.61 13.45 -13.93
N ARG A 202 16.45 12.79 -14.00
CA ARG A 202 15.40 13.08 -14.99
C ARG A 202 14.05 13.20 -14.34
N LEU A 203 13.24 14.10 -14.91
CA LEU A 203 11.85 14.27 -14.53
C LEU A 203 11.06 13.06 -15.04
N ILE A 204 10.44 12.27 -14.17
CA ILE A 204 9.54 11.17 -14.53
C ILE A 204 8.15 11.55 -14.05
N THR A 205 7.31 12.02 -14.95
CA THR A 205 5.88 12.21 -14.67
C THR A 205 5.24 10.82 -14.57
N LEU A 206 5.01 10.35 -13.34
CA LEU A 206 4.32 9.08 -13.11
C LEU A 206 2.84 9.23 -13.51
N ASN A 207 2.30 8.24 -14.24
CA ASN A 207 0.89 8.19 -14.67
C ASN A 207 -0.09 8.36 -13.49
N GLU A 208 0.34 8.07 -12.27
CA GLU A 208 -0.46 8.20 -11.05
C GLU A 208 -0.78 9.66 -10.71
N VAL A 209 0.15 10.61 -10.94
CA VAL A 209 -0.08 12.05 -10.73
C VAL A 209 -1.10 12.58 -11.75
N LEU A 210 -1.03 12.11 -13.00
CA LEU A 210 -2.02 12.43 -14.02
C LEU A 210 -3.41 11.87 -13.65
N SER A 211 -3.45 10.65 -13.10
CA SER A 211 -4.71 10.01 -12.68
C SER A 211 -5.32 10.62 -11.41
N ALA A 212 -4.50 11.14 -10.49
CA ALA A 212 -4.96 11.87 -9.32
C ALA A 212 -5.59 13.21 -9.73
N ARG A 213 -4.92 13.94 -10.63
CA ARG A 213 -5.43 15.22 -11.17
C ARG A 213 -6.76 15.07 -11.93
N SER A 214 -7.01 13.93 -12.57
CA SER A 214 -8.29 13.67 -13.25
C SER A 214 -9.44 13.28 -12.31
N ARG A 215 -9.17 12.96 -11.03
CA ARG A 215 -10.21 12.62 -10.04
C ARG A 215 -10.77 13.85 -9.31
N ASP A 216 -10.10 14.99 -9.41
CA ASP A 216 -10.51 16.27 -8.81
C ASP A 216 -11.37 17.14 -9.76
N HIS A 217 -11.76 16.61 -10.93
CA HIS A 217 -12.62 17.28 -11.91
C HIS A 217 -13.91 16.49 -12.20
#